data_AF-J3I351-F1
#
_entry.id   AF-J3I351-F1
#
_cell.length_a   1.000
_cell.length_b   1.000
_cell.length_c   1.000
_cell.angle_alpha   90.00
_cell.angle_beta   90.00
_cell.angle_gamma   90.00
#
_symmetry.space_group_name_H-M   'P 1'
#
loop_
_entity.id
_entity.type
_entity.pdbx_description
1 polymer ?
#
loop_
_entity_poly.entity_id
_entity_poly.type
_entity_poly.pdbx_seq_one_letter_code
_entity_poly.pdbx_strand_id
1 'polypeptide(L)'
;MIKELRQLLASAIADAKAYDVPALCRRLNLADGDDQEAFASKFKYATKRLMEVSAEHVVASARQLVADESHYHLSEQLAKIDEIGQPAVTMLTRRRLIALFDGRPLAREIDDIELIRSIWPIASLRAPHPSTETSLEDYLHRHIIRNDDLPQRDVLETLGLLTCSRAQLFKFLAAVTAPDAFSGTEQVELAEKIDGFLRHDGYTLALAGRISGSPFYAVRPVPKGSPADESISATLEMFDPTQVHARWSMALDRRTSEPAGAITLARTLLEDVSKWILNQAGETWQEADDLPVLYRKLSKILKLAPDDHTEQVFKQILGSCQSVVESLGALRNKLGDAHSPGPKRARPQARHAELAVNLAGAMATFLVATWEARQATAPGKSAAQPLQGVSLVDEPRSTKKNDTRS
;
A
#
# COMPACT_ATOMS: atom_id res chain seq x y z
N MET A 1 2.57 18.66 -20.79
CA MET A 1 3.60 18.06 -19.92
C MET A 1 5.00 18.26 -20.49
N ILE A 2 5.40 17.62 -21.62
CA ILE A 2 6.77 17.79 -22.17
C ILE A 2 7.10 19.23 -22.59
N LYS A 3 6.17 19.96 -23.21
CA LYS A 3 6.38 21.37 -23.58
C LYS A 3 6.74 22.25 -22.37
N GLU A 4 5.99 22.06 -21.29
CA GLU A 4 6.20 22.78 -20.03
C GLU A 4 7.49 22.32 -19.34
N LEU A 5 7.82 21.01 -19.39
CA LEU A 5 9.11 20.51 -18.90
C LEU A 5 10.29 21.19 -19.61
N ARG A 6 10.22 21.38 -20.93
CA ARG A 6 11.24 22.13 -21.69
C ARG A 6 11.37 23.57 -21.20
N GLN A 7 10.26 24.25 -20.95
CA GLN A 7 10.28 25.64 -20.45
C GLN A 7 10.88 25.73 -19.04
N LEU A 8 10.49 24.82 -18.15
CA LEU A 8 11.01 24.75 -16.79
C LEU A 8 12.50 24.40 -16.76
N LEU A 9 12.93 23.43 -17.58
CA LEU A 9 14.34 23.08 -17.70
C LEU A 9 15.16 24.22 -18.31
N ALA A 10 14.64 24.93 -19.32
CA ALA A 10 15.29 26.11 -19.87
C ALA A 10 15.43 27.23 -18.83
N SER A 11 14.41 27.43 -17.99
CA SER A 11 14.45 28.39 -16.88
C SER A 11 15.50 27.99 -15.85
N ALA A 12 15.52 26.72 -15.42
CA ALA A 12 16.48 26.22 -14.45
C ALA A 12 17.93 26.33 -14.95
N ILE A 13 18.19 25.98 -16.23
CA ILE A 13 19.50 26.20 -16.85
C ILE A 13 19.86 27.70 -16.86
N ALA A 14 18.89 28.57 -17.07
CA ALA A 14 19.09 30.02 -17.11
C ALA A 14 19.33 30.64 -15.72
N ASP A 15 19.18 29.91 -14.62
CA ASP A 15 19.55 30.40 -13.28
C ASP A 15 21.09 30.41 -13.11
N ALA A 16 21.81 29.54 -13.83
CA ALA A 16 23.28 29.53 -13.86
C ALA A 16 23.88 30.83 -14.42
N LYS A 17 25.16 31.10 -14.10
CA LYS A 17 25.88 32.24 -14.66
C LYS A 17 26.09 32.05 -16.17
N ALA A 18 26.07 33.15 -16.94
CA ALA A 18 26.07 33.08 -18.40
C ALA A 18 27.26 32.29 -18.99
N TYR A 19 28.44 32.39 -18.38
CA TYR A 19 29.63 31.64 -18.80
C TYR A 19 29.61 30.15 -18.42
N ASP A 20 28.75 29.73 -17.49
CA ASP A 20 28.60 28.32 -17.07
C ASP A 20 27.51 27.59 -17.87
N VAL A 21 26.61 28.33 -18.53
CA VAL A 21 25.46 27.76 -19.26
C VAL A 21 25.88 26.77 -20.37
N PRO A 22 26.87 27.07 -21.24
CA PRO A 22 27.32 26.10 -22.25
C PRO A 22 27.87 24.80 -21.64
N ALA A 23 28.68 24.90 -20.58
CA ALA A 23 29.23 23.76 -19.87
C ALA A 23 28.14 22.93 -19.18
N LEU A 24 27.14 23.58 -18.58
CA LEU A 24 25.97 22.93 -18.00
C LEU A 24 25.16 22.18 -19.07
N CYS A 25 24.89 22.78 -20.23
CA CYS A 25 24.21 22.11 -21.34
C CYS A 25 24.97 20.86 -21.80
N ARG A 26 26.31 20.93 -21.94
CA ARG A 26 27.15 19.76 -22.28
C ARG A 26 27.04 18.65 -21.24
N ARG A 27 27.08 18.97 -19.95
CA ARG A 27 26.90 18.00 -18.86
C ARG A 27 25.53 17.33 -18.89
N LEU A 28 24.49 18.06 -19.28
CA LEU A 28 23.13 17.55 -19.47
C LEU A 28 22.93 16.82 -20.81
N ASN A 29 24.00 16.55 -21.56
CA ASN A 29 24.02 15.92 -22.87
C ASN A 29 23.27 16.68 -23.98
N LEU A 30 23.06 17.99 -23.79
CA LEU A 30 22.50 18.87 -24.81
C LEU A 30 23.58 19.34 -25.79
N ALA A 31 23.16 19.69 -27.02
CA ALA A 31 24.07 20.20 -28.04
C ALA A 31 24.82 21.45 -27.57
N ASP A 32 26.06 21.60 -28.02
CA ASP A 32 26.88 22.78 -27.73
C ASP A 32 26.43 24.00 -28.55
N GLY A 33 27.01 25.16 -28.29
CA GLY A 33 27.08 26.21 -29.31
C GLY A 33 27.82 27.44 -28.82
N ASP A 34 27.58 28.57 -29.46
CA ASP A 34 28.44 29.75 -29.27
C ASP A 34 28.17 30.43 -27.93
N ASP A 35 29.25 30.74 -27.20
CA ASP A 35 29.23 31.50 -25.95
C ASP A 35 28.49 32.84 -26.15
N GLN A 36 28.63 33.48 -27.33
CA GLN A 36 27.92 34.72 -27.64
C GLN A 36 26.39 34.56 -27.61
N GLU A 37 25.85 33.40 -28.00
CA GLU A 37 24.41 33.11 -27.91
C GLU A 37 23.96 33.05 -26.44
N ALA A 38 24.77 32.45 -25.57
CA ALA A 38 24.47 32.30 -24.14
C ALA A 38 24.48 33.67 -23.42
N PHE A 39 25.44 34.54 -23.76
CA PHE A 39 25.51 35.91 -23.24
C PHE A 39 24.33 36.78 -23.70
N ALA A 40 23.80 36.56 -24.91
CA ALA A 40 22.64 37.30 -25.39
C ALA A 40 21.34 36.91 -24.65
N SER A 41 21.11 35.61 -24.43
CA SER A 41 19.99 35.14 -23.61
C SER A 41 20.15 33.67 -23.21
N LYS A 42 20.47 33.44 -21.93
CA LYS A 42 20.58 32.11 -21.31
C LYS A 42 19.35 31.23 -21.56
N PHE A 43 18.15 31.80 -21.40
CA PHE A 43 16.89 31.09 -21.60
C PHE A 43 16.67 30.68 -23.06
N LYS A 44 16.91 31.59 -24.03
CA LYS A 44 16.78 31.26 -25.47
C LYS A 44 17.83 30.24 -25.90
N TYR A 45 19.05 30.36 -25.39
CA TYR A 45 20.14 29.40 -25.61
C TYR A 45 19.72 27.98 -25.19
N ALA A 46 19.20 27.83 -23.96
CA ALA A 46 18.72 26.55 -23.46
C ALA A 46 17.49 26.04 -24.24
N THR A 47 16.53 26.91 -24.53
CA THR A 47 15.30 26.55 -25.26
C THR A 47 15.59 25.98 -26.65
N LYS A 48 16.51 26.60 -27.40
CA LYS A 48 16.92 26.14 -28.74
C LYS A 48 17.38 24.68 -28.72
N ARG A 49 18.29 24.34 -27.79
CA ARG A 49 18.85 22.99 -27.62
C ARG A 49 17.82 21.98 -27.15
N LEU A 50 16.94 22.36 -26.23
CA LEU A 50 15.87 21.49 -25.72
C LEU A 50 14.81 21.16 -26.77
N MET A 51 14.68 21.99 -27.81
CA MET A 51 13.78 21.74 -28.94
C MET A 51 14.38 20.76 -29.97
N GLU A 52 15.71 20.65 -30.03
CA GLU A 52 16.42 19.76 -30.95
C GLU A 52 16.50 18.30 -30.46
N VAL A 53 16.27 18.07 -29.16
CA VAL A 53 16.32 16.74 -28.55
C VAL A 53 14.94 16.10 -28.35
N SER A 54 14.93 14.76 -28.29
CA SER A 54 13.72 13.96 -28.08
C SER A 54 13.11 14.20 -26.69
N ALA A 55 11.81 13.88 -26.52
CA ALA A 55 11.15 14.01 -25.23
C ALA A 55 11.82 13.15 -24.13
N GLU A 56 12.28 11.95 -24.48
CA GLU A 56 13.01 11.05 -23.58
C GLU A 56 14.33 11.68 -23.10
N HIS A 57 15.07 12.30 -24.01
CA HIS A 57 16.29 13.02 -23.68
C HIS A 57 16.00 14.21 -22.75
N VAL A 58 14.96 15.02 -23.02
CA VAL A 58 14.58 16.13 -22.12
C VAL A 58 14.29 15.64 -20.71
N VAL A 59 13.58 14.51 -20.57
CA VAL A 59 13.28 13.91 -19.26
C VAL A 59 14.59 13.46 -18.58
N ALA A 60 15.51 12.83 -19.30
CA ALA A 60 16.80 12.42 -18.75
C ALA A 60 17.63 13.62 -18.27
N SER A 61 17.76 14.67 -19.08
CA SER A 61 18.47 15.91 -18.70
C SER A 61 17.81 16.59 -17.49
N ALA A 62 16.49 16.65 -17.44
CA ALA A 62 15.76 17.22 -16.31
C ALA A 62 16.01 16.44 -15.01
N ARG A 63 16.00 15.11 -15.05
CA ARG A 63 16.33 14.27 -13.88
C ARG A 63 17.76 14.49 -13.40
N GLN A 64 18.71 14.59 -14.33
CA GLN A 64 20.10 14.84 -13.99
C GLN A 64 20.26 16.20 -13.29
N LEU A 65 19.61 17.25 -13.80
CA LEU A 65 19.66 18.57 -13.16
C LEU A 65 19.03 18.57 -11.75
N VAL A 66 17.86 17.92 -11.59
CA VAL A 66 17.19 17.80 -10.28
C VAL A 66 17.99 16.98 -9.26
N ALA A 67 18.84 16.05 -9.72
CA ALA A 67 19.73 15.30 -8.85
C ALA A 67 20.91 16.13 -8.34
N ASP A 68 21.37 17.10 -9.13
CA ASP A 68 22.47 18.01 -8.77
C ASP A 68 21.97 19.17 -7.87
N GLU A 69 20.78 19.72 -8.14
CA GLU A 69 20.25 20.90 -7.45
C GLU A 69 18.71 20.87 -7.32
N SER A 70 18.19 21.42 -6.22
CA SER A 70 16.76 21.40 -5.93
C SER A 70 15.97 22.44 -6.74
N HIS A 71 15.31 21.98 -7.81
CA HIS A 71 14.36 22.80 -8.58
C HIS A 71 12.93 22.32 -8.37
N TYR A 72 12.14 23.01 -7.55
CA TYR A 72 10.78 22.57 -7.19
C TYR A 72 9.86 22.38 -8.39
N HIS A 73 9.68 23.41 -9.23
CA HIS A 73 8.77 23.31 -10.37
C HIS A 73 9.18 22.23 -11.37
N LEU A 74 10.50 22.06 -11.58
CA LEU A 74 11.03 21.03 -12.46
C LEU A 74 10.79 19.62 -11.89
N SER A 75 11.06 19.43 -10.59
CA SER A 75 10.80 18.18 -9.86
C SER A 75 9.32 17.81 -9.86
N GLU A 76 8.47 18.80 -9.62
CA GLU A 76 7.03 18.67 -9.63
C GLU A 76 6.50 18.25 -11.01
N GLN A 77 7.04 18.84 -12.08
CA GLN A 77 6.66 18.45 -13.44
C GLN A 77 7.15 17.06 -13.82
N LEU A 78 8.35 16.67 -13.39
CA LEU A 78 8.86 15.31 -13.55
C LEU A 78 7.99 14.29 -12.81
N ALA A 79 7.60 14.57 -11.57
CA ALA A 79 6.70 13.72 -10.80
C ALA A 79 5.37 13.51 -11.53
N LYS A 80 4.76 14.56 -12.09
CA LYS A 80 3.55 14.44 -12.90
C LYS A 80 3.75 13.54 -14.13
N ILE A 81 4.91 13.61 -14.79
CA ILE A 81 5.23 12.76 -15.94
C ILE A 81 5.37 11.30 -15.50
N ASP A 82 6.01 11.04 -14.36
CA ASP A 82 6.23 9.70 -13.82
C ASP A 82 4.94 9.00 -13.41
N GLU A 83 3.93 9.80 -13.06
CA GLU A 83 2.61 9.33 -12.63
C GLU A 83 1.68 8.96 -13.80
N ILE A 84 2.06 9.24 -15.06
CA ILE A 84 1.25 8.90 -16.23
C ILE A 84 1.00 7.38 -16.28
N GLY A 85 -0.27 6.99 -16.46
CA GLY A 85 -0.69 5.59 -16.55
C GLY A 85 -0.83 4.89 -15.18
N GLN A 86 -0.59 5.60 -14.08
CA GLN A 86 -0.83 5.08 -12.73
C GLN A 86 -2.19 5.56 -12.19
N PRO A 87 -2.81 4.87 -11.21
CA PRO A 87 -4.06 5.31 -10.59
C PRO A 87 -3.94 6.75 -10.04
N ALA A 88 -4.84 7.64 -10.42
CA ALA A 88 -4.82 9.02 -9.95
C ALA A 88 -5.57 9.16 -8.62
N VAL A 89 -5.11 10.08 -7.75
CA VAL A 89 -5.98 10.62 -6.70
C VAL A 89 -6.90 11.65 -7.32
N THR A 90 -8.20 11.36 -7.32
CA THR A 90 -9.22 12.11 -8.05
C THR A 90 -9.39 13.52 -7.47
N MET A 91 -9.91 14.42 -8.32
CA MET A 91 -10.24 15.78 -7.89
C MET A 91 -11.27 15.78 -6.74
N LEU A 92 -12.18 14.81 -6.71
CA LEU A 92 -13.17 14.67 -5.63
C LEU A 92 -12.49 14.32 -4.30
N THR A 93 -11.57 13.36 -4.30
CA THR A 93 -10.77 13.00 -3.12
C THR A 93 -9.94 14.18 -2.64
N ARG A 94 -9.28 14.92 -3.55
CA ARG A 94 -8.52 16.13 -3.20
C ARG A 94 -9.41 17.19 -2.53
N ARG A 95 -10.61 17.45 -3.04
CA ARG A 95 -11.57 18.38 -2.41
C ARG A 95 -12.02 17.92 -1.02
N ARG A 96 -12.25 16.61 -0.84
CA ARG A 96 -12.58 16.03 0.48
C ARG A 96 -11.42 16.17 1.47
N LEU A 97 -10.19 15.94 1.02
CA LEU A 97 -8.98 16.15 1.81
C LEU A 97 -8.82 17.62 2.22
N ILE A 98 -9.08 18.57 1.33
CA ILE A 98 -9.06 20.00 1.67
C ILE A 98 -10.15 20.33 2.70
N ALA A 99 -11.38 19.82 2.49
CA ALA A 99 -12.50 20.06 3.38
C ALA A 99 -12.28 19.50 4.80
N LEU A 100 -11.40 18.49 4.97
CA LEU A 100 -11.01 18.02 6.31
C LEU A 100 -10.30 19.07 7.13
N PHE A 101 -9.72 20.10 6.51
CA PHE A 101 -9.01 21.16 7.21
C PHE A 101 -9.83 22.45 7.29
N ASP A 102 -11.08 22.45 6.81
CA ASP A 102 -11.94 23.62 6.91
C ASP A 102 -12.27 23.93 8.38
N GLY A 103 -11.88 25.11 8.84
CA GLY A 103 -12.03 25.53 10.24
C GLY A 103 -11.11 24.81 11.25
N ARG A 104 -10.03 24.15 10.81
CA ARG A 104 -9.04 23.55 11.71
C ARG A 104 -7.60 23.72 11.21
N PRO A 105 -6.62 23.78 12.12
CA PRO A 105 -5.22 23.97 11.73
C PRO A 105 -4.66 22.72 11.04
N LEU A 106 -3.57 22.89 10.29
CA LEU A 106 -2.84 21.78 9.67
C LEU A 106 -1.93 21.04 10.65
N ALA A 107 -1.50 21.71 11.72
CA ALA A 107 -0.71 21.15 12.81
C ALA A 107 -1.15 21.72 14.17
N ARG A 108 -0.88 20.96 15.23
CA ARG A 108 -1.10 21.35 16.63
C ARG A 108 0.21 21.54 17.39
N GLU A 109 1.21 20.71 17.09
CA GLU A 109 2.48 20.71 17.81
C GLU A 109 3.48 21.72 17.23
N ILE A 110 3.34 22.07 15.95
CA ILE A 110 4.09 23.13 15.24
C ILE A 110 3.13 24.10 14.57
N ASP A 111 3.62 25.26 14.15
CA ASP A 111 2.80 26.21 13.41
C ASP A 111 2.58 25.78 11.95
N ASP A 112 1.44 26.19 11.38
CA ASP A 112 1.06 25.81 10.02
C ASP A 112 2.07 26.30 8.97
N ILE A 113 2.74 27.44 9.19
CA ILE A 113 3.76 27.95 8.26
C ILE A 113 5.01 27.06 8.30
N GLU A 114 5.44 26.62 9.48
CA GLU A 114 6.53 25.66 9.66
C GLU A 114 6.22 24.32 8.97
N LEU A 115 5.02 23.79 9.17
CA LEU A 115 4.56 22.58 8.47
C LEU A 115 4.60 22.77 6.95
N ILE A 116 4.03 23.88 6.44
CA ILE A 116 3.99 24.18 5.00
C ILE A 116 5.41 24.31 4.44
N ARG A 117 6.33 24.97 5.16
CA ARG A 117 7.74 25.14 4.76
C ARG A 117 8.47 23.80 4.63
N SER A 118 8.10 22.79 5.43
CA SER A 118 8.67 21.45 5.32
C SER A 118 8.28 20.71 4.03
N ILE A 119 7.17 21.10 3.40
CA ILE A 119 6.60 20.42 2.23
C ILE A 119 6.83 21.23 0.94
N TRP A 120 6.73 22.55 1.01
CA TRP A 120 6.87 23.48 -0.12
C TRP A 120 7.94 24.55 0.16
N PRO A 121 8.77 24.91 -0.83
CA PRO A 121 9.76 25.97 -0.68
C PRO A 121 9.11 27.36 -0.83
N ILE A 122 8.19 27.69 0.06
CA ILE A 122 7.31 28.88 -0.01
C ILE A 122 8.06 30.23 -0.11
N ALA A 123 9.30 30.31 0.39
CA ALA A 123 10.17 31.47 0.23
C ALA A 123 10.55 31.75 -1.23
N SER A 124 10.64 30.68 -2.05
CA SER A 124 11.03 30.74 -3.47
C SER A 124 9.83 30.78 -4.42
N LEU A 125 8.63 30.42 -3.93
CA LEU A 125 7.40 30.45 -4.71
C LEU A 125 6.87 31.87 -4.77
N ARG A 126 6.26 32.24 -5.90
CA ARG A 126 5.63 33.56 -6.05
C ARG A 126 4.28 33.62 -5.34
N ALA A 127 3.95 34.78 -4.79
CA ALA A 127 2.62 35.05 -4.27
C ALA A 127 1.54 34.95 -5.37
N PRO A 128 0.30 34.56 -5.02
CA PRO A 128 -0.80 34.48 -5.98
C PRO A 128 -1.21 35.88 -6.46
N HIS A 129 -1.56 36.03 -7.74
CA HIS A 129 -2.12 37.29 -8.24
C HIS A 129 -3.59 37.43 -7.77
N PRO A 130 -4.04 38.61 -7.28
CA PRO A 130 -3.43 39.94 -7.39
C PRO A 130 -2.56 40.43 -6.20
N SER A 131 -1.90 39.56 -5.44
CA SER A 131 -1.03 39.96 -4.32
C SER A 131 0.13 40.88 -4.75
N THR A 132 0.49 41.81 -3.86
CA THR A 132 1.68 42.67 -3.97
C THR A 132 2.93 42.04 -3.36
N GLU A 133 2.79 40.94 -2.63
CA GLU A 133 3.91 40.26 -1.98
C GLU A 133 4.81 39.57 -3.01
N THR A 134 6.10 39.48 -2.70
CA THR A 134 7.07 38.87 -3.63
C THR A 134 7.03 37.35 -3.53
N SER A 135 7.06 36.81 -2.31
CA SER A 135 7.05 35.37 -2.05
C SER A 135 5.70 34.87 -1.54
N LEU A 136 5.46 33.58 -1.71
CA LEU A 136 4.29 32.92 -1.12
C LEU A 136 4.39 32.89 0.41
N GLU A 137 5.60 32.83 0.97
CA GLU A 137 5.81 32.92 2.42
C GLU A 137 5.35 34.26 2.99
N ASP A 138 5.70 35.39 2.36
CA ASP A 138 5.26 36.72 2.78
C ASP A 138 3.73 36.86 2.71
N TYR A 139 3.14 36.32 1.63
CA TYR A 139 1.69 36.27 1.45
C TYR A 139 1.01 35.47 2.57
N LEU A 140 1.47 34.25 2.85
CA LEU A 140 0.90 33.41 3.89
C LEU A 140 1.11 34.02 5.28
N HIS A 141 2.28 34.56 5.58
CA HIS A 141 2.54 35.23 6.85
C HIS A 141 1.61 36.44 7.06
N ARG A 142 1.36 37.25 6.02
CA ARG A 142 0.43 38.38 6.12
C ARG A 142 -0.98 37.89 6.43
N HIS A 143 -1.47 36.93 5.66
CA HIS A 143 -2.87 36.55 5.71
C HIS A 143 -3.23 35.58 6.84
N ILE A 144 -2.31 34.70 7.24
CA ILE A 144 -2.53 33.74 8.34
C ILE A 144 -2.15 34.37 9.68
N ILE A 145 -1.01 35.05 9.79
CA ILE A 145 -0.48 35.51 11.09
C ILE A 145 -0.90 36.94 11.43
N ARG A 146 -0.86 37.86 10.46
CA ARG A 146 -1.15 39.28 10.74
C ARG A 146 -2.64 39.61 10.67
N ASN A 147 -3.34 39.04 9.70
CA ASN A 147 -4.73 39.40 9.40
C ASN A 147 -5.75 38.36 9.84
N ASP A 148 -5.38 37.08 9.90
CA ASP A 148 -6.28 35.94 10.14
C ASP A 148 -7.49 35.96 9.18
N ASP A 149 -7.23 36.21 7.90
CA ASP A 149 -8.25 36.44 6.87
C ASP A 149 -8.23 35.41 5.72
N LEU A 150 -7.40 34.36 5.84
CA LEU A 150 -7.27 33.31 4.83
C LEU A 150 -7.57 31.94 5.43
N PRO A 151 -8.76 31.35 5.16
CA PRO A 151 -9.14 30.07 5.71
C PRO A 151 -8.26 28.96 5.15
N GLN A 152 -8.13 27.88 5.92
CA GLN A 152 -7.21 26.78 5.60
C GLN A 152 -7.45 26.15 4.23
N ARG A 153 -8.72 26.12 3.81
CA ARG A 153 -9.10 25.71 2.47
C ARG A 153 -8.39 26.52 1.39
N ASP A 154 -8.41 27.84 1.49
CA ASP A 154 -7.83 28.76 0.51
C ASP A 154 -6.31 28.69 0.55
N VAL A 155 -5.71 28.45 1.72
CA VAL A 155 -4.28 28.14 1.86
C VAL A 155 -3.90 26.91 1.03
N LEU A 156 -4.62 25.79 1.22
CA LEU A 156 -4.34 24.54 0.50
C LEU A 156 -4.62 24.65 -1.00
N GLU A 157 -5.65 25.40 -1.40
CA GLU A 157 -5.92 25.70 -2.81
C GLU A 157 -4.80 26.56 -3.42
N THR A 158 -4.30 27.57 -2.70
CA THR A 158 -3.17 28.43 -3.12
C THR A 158 -1.86 27.64 -3.24
N LEU A 159 -1.61 26.69 -2.34
CA LEU A 159 -0.48 25.75 -2.42
C LEU A 159 -0.62 24.74 -3.58
N GLY A 160 -1.76 24.74 -4.27
CA GLY A 160 -2.00 23.92 -5.45
C GLY A 160 -2.41 22.49 -5.13
N LEU A 161 -2.97 22.19 -3.96
CA LEU A 161 -3.30 20.81 -3.55
C LEU A 161 -4.30 20.12 -4.50
N LEU A 162 -5.07 20.88 -5.28
CA LEU A 162 -5.94 20.36 -6.33
C LEU A 162 -5.20 19.89 -7.59
N THR A 163 -4.01 20.46 -7.87
CA THR A 163 -3.30 20.27 -9.15
C THR A 163 -1.87 19.75 -9.01
N CYS A 164 -1.36 19.64 -7.78
CA CYS A 164 -0.03 19.10 -7.52
C CYS A 164 0.06 17.61 -7.89
N SER A 165 1.28 17.15 -8.12
CA SER A 165 1.65 15.75 -8.33
C SER A 165 1.14 14.91 -7.17
N ARG A 166 0.90 13.63 -7.44
CA ARG A 166 0.56 12.67 -6.41
C ARG A 166 1.71 12.55 -5.39
N ALA A 167 2.96 12.63 -5.83
CA ALA A 167 4.12 12.66 -4.94
C ALA A 167 4.05 13.84 -3.95
N GLN A 168 3.72 15.05 -4.42
CA GLN A 168 3.59 16.23 -3.55
C GLN A 168 2.38 16.12 -2.61
N LEU A 169 1.26 15.60 -3.10
CA LEU A 169 0.09 15.31 -2.25
C LEU A 169 0.45 14.31 -1.14
N PHE A 170 1.20 13.26 -1.45
CA PHE A 170 1.59 12.24 -0.47
C PHE A 170 2.56 12.79 0.58
N LYS A 171 3.46 13.70 0.20
CA LYS A 171 4.29 14.44 1.17
C LYS A 171 3.42 15.26 2.13
N PHE A 172 2.42 15.98 1.61
CA PHE A 172 1.48 16.72 2.44
C PHE A 172 0.73 15.80 3.42
N LEU A 173 0.16 14.69 2.93
CA LEU A 173 -0.60 13.76 3.76
C LEU A 173 0.27 13.09 4.84
N ALA A 174 1.52 12.78 4.51
CA ALA A 174 2.49 12.28 5.50
C ALA A 174 2.80 13.34 6.56
N ALA A 175 3.02 14.59 6.15
CA ALA A 175 3.36 15.69 7.06
C ALA A 175 2.19 16.05 8.01
N VAL A 176 0.96 16.21 7.50
CA VAL A 176 -0.22 16.50 8.37
C VAL A 176 -0.61 15.33 9.27
N THR A 177 0.00 14.15 9.11
CA THR A 177 -0.21 12.99 10.00
C THR A 177 1.06 12.57 10.71
N ALA A 178 2.13 13.36 10.60
CA ALA A 178 3.39 13.12 11.27
C ALA A 178 3.29 13.51 12.76
N PRO A 179 4.10 12.89 13.62
CA PRO A 179 4.02 13.09 15.08
C PRO A 179 4.42 14.50 15.54
N ASP A 180 5.09 15.27 14.68
CA ASP A 180 5.40 16.69 14.83
C ASP A 180 4.26 17.61 14.37
N ALA A 181 3.24 17.09 13.67
CA ALA A 181 2.03 17.84 13.34
C ALA A 181 0.90 17.54 14.35
N PHE A 182 0.63 16.27 14.63
CA PHE A 182 -0.38 15.82 15.58
C PHE A 182 0.12 14.63 16.40
N SER A 183 -0.33 14.54 17.65
CA SER A 183 0.00 13.43 18.55
C SER A 183 -1.26 12.74 19.11
N GLY A 184 -1.06 11.56 19.72
CA GLY A 184 -2.13 10.86 20.44
C GLY A 184 -3.31 10.43 19.57
N THR A 185 -4.53 10.56 20.11
CA THR A 185 -5.77 10.11 19.46
C THR A 185 -6.13 10.94 18.24
N GLU A 186 -5.89 12.25 18.26
CA GLU A 186 -6.20 13.16 17.14
C GLU A 186 -5.43 12.77 15.88
N GLN A 187 -4.15 12.36 16.03
CA GLN A 187 -3.32 11.88 14.93
C GLN A 187 -3.94 10.62 14.27
N VAL A 188 -4.37 9.66 15.07
CA VAL A 188 -4.95 8.39 14.59
C VAL A 188 -6.28 8.64 13.90
N GLU A 189 -7.17 9.43 14.50
CA GLU A 189 -8.47 9.78 13.91
C GLU A 189 -8.33 10.55 12.59
N LEU A 190 -7.33 11.44 12.51
CA LEU A 190 -7.02 12.15 11.27
C LEU A 190 -6.53 11.19 10.19
N ALA A 191 -5.62 10.28 10.54
CA ALA A 191 -5.10 9.28 9.62
C ALA A 191 -6.23 8.37 9.09
N GLU A 192 -7.14 7.93 9.96
CA GLU A 192 -8.31 7.12 9.57
C GLU A 192 -9.25 7.85 8.60
N LYS A 193 -9.55 9.13 8.86
CA LYS A 193 -10.39 9.95 7.96
C LYS A 193 -9.73 10.12 6.59
N ILE A 194 -8.42 10.40 6.55
CA ILE A 194 -7.67 10.52 5.30
C ILE A 194 -7.66 9.18 4.55
N ASP A 195 -7.39 8.07 5.23
CA ASP A 195 -7.38 6.73 4.65
C ASP A 195 -8.72 6.37 4.01
N GLY A 196 -9.83 6.69 4.69
CA GLY A 196 -11.18 6.47 4.16
C GLY A 196 -11.43 7.14 2.81
N PHE A 197 -10.87 8.34 2.58
CA PHE A 197 -10.97 8.98 1.27
C PHE A 197 -10.04 8.37 0.23
N LEU A 198 -8.81 8.03 0.62
CA LEU A 198 -7.81 7.46 -0.29
C LEU A 198 -8.20 6.07 -0.82
N ARG A 199 -8.88 5.25 -0.01
CA ARG A 199 -9.29 3.88 -0.40
C ARG A 199 -10.14 3.86 -1.66
N HIS A 200 -10.97 4.88 -1.86
CA HIS A 200 -11.80 5.00 -3.07
C HIS A 200 -10.98 5.21 -4.36
N ASP A 201 -9.76 5.70 -4.23
CA ASP A 201 -8.83 5.93 -5.35
C ASP A 201 -7.72 4.86 -5.40
N GLY A 202 -7.85 3.76 -4.65
CA GLY A 202 -6.90 2.66 -4.64
C GLY A 202 -5.61 2.93 -3.86
N TYR A 203 -5.66 3.86 -2.89
CA TYR A 203 -4.55 4.16 -1.98
C TYR A 203 -4.96 3.94 -0.53
N THR A 204 -4.00 3.68 0.34
CA THR A 204 -4.19 3.62 1.79
C THR A 204 -3.10 4.43 2.48
N LEU A 205 -3.48 5.15 3.54
CA LEU A 205 -2.55 5.79 4.46
C LEU A 205 -2.19 4.77 5.54
N ALA A 206 -1.10 4.03 5.33
CA ALA A 206 -0.69 2.94 6.21
C ALA A 206 0.33 3.41 7.25
N LEU A 207 0.31 2.77 8.43
CA LEU A 207 1.37 2.94 9.44
C LEU A 207 2.71 2.54 8.82
N ALA A 208 3.63 3.49 8.69
CA ALA A 208 4.93 3.29 8.08
C ALA A 208 6.01 2.92 9.09
N GLY A 209 5.82 3.30 10.35
CA GLY A 209 6.71 2.93 11.45
C GLY A 209 6.44 3.79 12.68
N ARG A 210 7.43 3.86 13.57
CA ARG A 210 7.42 4.75 14.73
C ARG A 210 8.71 5.56 14.82
N ILE A 211 8.59 6.81 15.25
CA ILE A 211 9.72 7.71 15.55
C ILE A 211 9.53 8.14 17.00
N SER A 212 10.52 7.87 17.84
CA SER A 212 10.47 8.18 19.29
C SER A 212 9.22 7.62 20.00
N GLY A 213 8.73 6.46 19.54
CA GLY A 213 7.52 5.82 20.07
C GLY A 213 6.21 6.27 19.42
N SER A 214 6.19 7.40 18.71
CA SER A 214 5.00 7.92 18.02
C SER A 214 4.87 7.35 16.61
N PRO A 215 3.65 7.02 16.14
CA PRO A 215 3.45 6.49 14.80
C PRO A 215 3.72 7.57 13.74
N PHE A 216 4.15 7.15 12.55
CA PHE A 216 4.09 7.98 11.35
C PHE A 216 3.53 7.17 10.19
N TYR A 217 2.85 7.85 9.27
CA TYR A 217 2.09 7.22 8.21
C TYR A 217 2.68 7.55 6.84
N ALA A 218 2.45 6.67 5.87
CA ALA A 218 2.81 6.91 4.48
C ALA A 218 1.71 6.38 3.56
N VAL A 219 1.42 7.14 2.50
CA VAL A 219 0.47 6.68 1.48
C VAL A 219 1.12 5.60 0.64
N ARG A 220 0.40 4.48 0.47
CA ARG A 220 0.80 3.35 -0.37
C ARG A 220 -0.37 2.96 -1.27
N PRO A 221 -0.14 2.40 -2.46
CA PRO A 221 -1.20 1.74 -3.21
C PRO A 221 -1.85 0.68 -2.32
N VAL A 222 -3.18 0.57 -2.33
CA VAL A 222 -3.84 -0.58 -1.71
C VAL A 222 -3.26 -1.82 -2.38
N PRO A 223 -2.76 -2.81 -1.60
CA PRO A 223 -2.26 -4.05 -2.17
C PRO A 223 -3.28 -4.61 -3.16
N LYS A 224 -2.83 -5.02 -4.35
CA LYS A 224 -3.68 -5.71 -5.31
C LYS A 224 -4.02 -7.10 -4.73
N GLY A 225 -5.08 -7.11 -3.94
CA GLY A 225 -5.62 -8.20 -3.14
C GLY A 225 -7.07 -8.49 -3.50
N SER A 226 -7.50 -9.75 -3.42
CA SER A 226 -8.93 -10.02 -3.29
C SER A 226 -9.39 -9.49 -1.91
N PRO A 227 -10.61 -8.92 -1.77
CA PRO A 227 -11.12 -8.45 -0.47
C PRO A 227 -11.08 -9.51 0.64
N ALA A 228 -11.10 -10.79 0.27
CA ALA A 228 -11.03 -11.90 1.20
C ALA A 228 -9.60 -12.20 1.70
N ASP A 229 -8.55 -11.69 1.04
CA ASP A 229 -7.17 -12.11 1.29
C ASP A 229 -6.74 -11.91 2.75
N GLU A 230 -7.10 -10.78 3.35
CA GLU A 230 -6.76 -10.46 4.75
C GLU A 230 -7.47 -11.41 5.73
N SER A 231 -8.79 -11.60 5.55
CA SER A 231 -9.58 -12.53 6.37
C SER A 231 -9.09 -13.98 6.26
N ILE A 232 -8.74 -14.43 5.05
CA ILE A 232 -8.19 -15.77 4.80
C ILE A 232 -6.81 -15.89 5.45
N SER A 233 -5.95 -14.88 5.31
CA SER A 233 -4.61 -14.86 5.94
C SER A 233 -4.72 -15.04 7.44
N ALA A 234 -5.59 -14.26 8.10
CA ALA A 234 -5.79 -14.34 9.54
C ALA A 234 -6.27 -15.73 9.99
N THR A 235 -7.26 -16.33 9.30
CA THR A 235 -7.72 -17.69 9.66
C THR A 235 -6.63 -18.75 9.47
N LEU A 236 -5.89 -18.70 8.35
CA LEU A 236 -4.86 -19.69 8.07
C LEU A 236 -3.62 -19.53 8.97
N GLU A 237 -3.28 -18.31 9.38
CA GLU A 237 -2.23 -18.04 10.36
C GLU A 237 -2.56 -18.59 11.75
N MET A 238 -3.81 -18.43 12.20
CA MET A 238 -4.28 -19.02 13.47
C MET A 238 -4.28 -20.56 13.43
N PHE A 239 -4.58 -21.15 12.27
CA PHE A 239 -4.62 -22.60 12.10
C PHE A 239 -3.23 -23.24 12.08
N ASP A 240 -2.34 -22.76 11.21
CA ASP A 240 -0.93 -23.17 11.17
C ASP A 240 -0.07 -22.07 10.51
N PRO A 241 0.72 -21.32 11.30
CA PRO A 241 1.53 -20.22 10.78
C PRO A 241 2.73 -20.70 9.95
N THR A 242 3.16 -21.97 10.10
CA THR A 242 4.44 -22.44 9.59
C THR A 242 4.38 -22.98 8.17
N GLN A 243 3.40 -23.84 7.86
CA GLN A 243 3.29 -24.47 6.54
C GLN A 243 2.07 -23.98 5.77
N VAL A 244 0.90 -23.94 6.40
CA VAL A 244 -0.34 -23.53 5.74
C VAL A 244 -0.32 -22.04 5.41
N HIS A 245 -0.09 -21.18 6.42
CA HIS A 245 -0.04 -19.73 6.19
C HIS A 245 1.11 -19.32 5.26
N ALA A 246 2.32 -19.84 5.47
CA ALA A 246 3.46 -19.56 4.60
C ALA A 246 3.14 -19.90 3.12
N ARG A 247 2.45 -21.03 2.87
CA ARG A 247 2.06 -21.44 1.52
C ARG A 247 0.99 -20.54 0.90
N TRP A 248 0.05 -20.08 1.71
CA TRP A 248 -0.92 -19.08 1.30
C TRP A 248 -0.24 -17.75 0.91
N SER A 249 0.68 -17.24 1.74
CA SER A 249 1.44 -16.02 1.43
C SER A 249 2.23 -16.15 0.11
N MET A 250 2.92 -17.28 -0.10
CA MET A 250 3.61 -17.55 -1.36
C MET A 250 2.67 -17.56 -2.57
N ALA A 251 1.44 -18.06 -2.41
CA ALA A 251 0.45 -18.09 -3.48
C ALA A 251 -0.02 -16.69 -3.85
N LEU A 252 -0.21 -15.80 -2.86
CA LEU A 252 -0.55 -14.40 -3.05
C LEU A 252 0.56 -13.65 -3.81
N ASP A 253 1.82 -13.81 -3.39
CA ASP A 253 2.97 -13.14 -4.01
C ASP A 253 3.13 -13.46 -5.49
N ARG A 254 2.84 -14.73 -5.87
CA ARG A 254 2.98 -15.23 -7.23
C ARG A 254 1.76 -14.99 -8.11
N ARG A 255 0.62 -14.58 -7.54
CA ARG A 255 -0.69 -14.52 -8.22
C ARG A 255 -0.66 -13.73 -9.52
N THR A 256 0.10 -12.64 -9.54
CA THR A 256 0.22 -11.74 -10.71
C THR A 256 1.45 -12.05 -11.57
N SER A 257 2.61 -12.26 -10.95
CA SER A 257 3.91 -12.39 -11.61
C SER A 257 4.19 -13.80 -12.16
N GLU A 258 3.70 -14.84 -11.49
CA GLU A 258 3.96 -16.25 -11.81
C GLU A 258 2.67 -17.08 -11.79
N PRO A 259 1.73 -16.90 -12.75
CA PRO A 259 0.39 -17.49 -12.66
C PRO A 259 0.36 -19.03 -12.54
N ALA A 260 1.27 -19.73 -13.23
CA ALA A 260 1.36 -21.19 -13.12
C ALA A 260 1.89 -21.64 -11.74
N GLY A 261 2.82 -20.88 -11.16
CA GLY A 261 3.35 -21.10 -9.82
C GLY A 261 2.28 -20.88 -8.75
N ALA A 262 1.51 -19.80 -8.85
CA ALA A 262 0.40 -19.50 -7.96
C ALA A 262 -0.70 -20.58 -7.99
N ILE A 263 -1.07 -21.08 -9.18
CA ILE A 263 -2.02 -22.21 -9.32
C ILE A 263 -1.51 -23.47 -8.61
N THR A 264 -0.20 -23.76 -8.74
CA THR A 264 0.41 -24.92 -8.08
C THR A 264 0.37 -24.77 -6.57
N LEU A 265 0.67 -23.57 -6.06
CA LEU A 265 0.60 -23.27 -4.63
C LEU A 265 -0.83 -23.33 -4.09
N ALA A 266 -1.82 -22.86 -4.86
CA ALA A 266 -3.25 -22.94 -4.49
C ALA A 266 -3.72 -24.40 -4.31
N ARG A 267 -3.32 -25.30 -5.21
CA ARG A 267 -3.56 -26.74 -5.06
C ARG A 267 -2.86 -27.28 -3.81
N THR A 268 -1.58 -26.97 -3.66
CA THR A 268 -0.75 -27.48 -2.58
C THR A 268 -1.32 -27.05 -1.22
N LEU A 269 -1.77 -25.79 -1.10
CA LEU A 269 -2.46 -25.28 0.08
C LEU A 269 -3.61 -26.18 0.54
N LEU A 270 -4.48 -26.62 -0.38
CA LEU A 270 -5.58 -27.52 -0.03
C LEU A 270 -5.10 -28.92 0.36
N GLU A 271 -4.00 -29.40 -0.23
CA GLU A 271 -3.37 -30.66 0.19
C GLU A 271 -2.85 -30.55 1.62
N ASP A 272 -2.16 -29.46 1.97
CA ASP A 272 -1.61 -29.27 3.32
C ASP A 272 -2.69 -29.10 4.37
N VAL A 273 -3.73 -28.28 4.09
CA VAL A 273 -4.88 -28.14 4.98
C VAL A 273 -5.55 -29.49 5.21
N SER A 274 -5.75 -30.27 4.14
CA SER A 274 -6.36 -31.60 4.25
C SER A 274 -5.51 -32.55 5.09
N LYS A 275 -4.19 -32.59 4.85
CA LYS A 275 -3.25 -33.42 5.61
C LYS A 275 -3.18 -33.02 7.08
N TRP A 276 -3.19 -31.71 7.38
CA TRP A 276 -3.17 -31.20 8.75
C TRP A 276 -4.45 -31.59 9.50
N ILE A 277 -5.62 -31.40 8.89
CA ILE A 277 -6.89 -31.77 9.54
C ILE A 277 -6.99 -33.29 9.71
N LEU A 278 -6.62 -34.08 8.69
CA LEU A 278 -6.58 -35.54 8.80
C LEU A 278 -5.69 -36.00 9.96
N ASN A 279 -4.50 -35.41 10.09
CA ASN A 279 -3.59 -35.70 11.18
C ASN A 279 -4.18 -35.32 12.55
N GLN A 280 -4.80 -34.14 12.68
CA GLN A 280 -5.47 -33.73 13.92
C GLN A 280 -6.68 -34.63 14.27
N ALA A 281 -7.34 -35.21 13.26
CA ALA A 281 -8.42 -36.17 13.43
C ALA A 281 -7.94 -37.59 13.80
N GLY A 282 -6.63 -37.83 13.84
CA GLY A 282 -6.05 -39.16 14.09
C GLY A 282 -6.14 -40.11 12.89
N GLU A 283 -6.38 -39.57 11.70
CA GLU A 283 -6.55 -40.33 10.46
C GLU A 283 -5.27 -40.35 9.64
N THR A 284 -5.02 -41.47 8.95
CA THR A 284 -3.79 -41.67 8.18
C THR A 284 -3.98 -41.38 6.69
N TRP A 285 -2.93 -40.84 6.07
CA TRP A 285 -2.86 -40.59 4.64
C TRP A 285 -1.53 -41.11 4.08
N GLN A 286 -1.50 -41.42 2.79
CA GLN A 286 -0.32 -41.90 2.09
C GLN A 286 0.30 -40.74 1.30
N GLU A 287 1.63 -40.72 1.13
CA GLU A 287 2.29 -39.68 0.33
C GLU A 287 1.82 -39.65 -1.14
N ALA A 288 1.34 -40.78 -1.65
CA ALA A 288 0.77 -40.90 -2.99
C ALA A 288 -0.67 -40.38 -3.11
N ASP A 289 -1.36 -40.08 -2.00
CA ASP A 289 -2.72 -39.57 -2.02
C ASP A 289 -2.74 -38.15 -2.63
N ASP A 290 -3.44 -37.99 -3.74
CA ASP A 290 -3.63 -36.69 -4.38
C ASP A 290 -4.76 -35.89 -3.72
N LEU A 291 -4.88 -34.61 -4.10
CA LEU A 291 -5.89 -33.71 -3.53
C LEU A 291 -7.33 -34.29 -3.56
N PRO A 292 -7.85 -34.86 -4.68
CA PRO A 292 -9.14 -35.54 -4.67
C PRO A 292 -9.27 -36.66 -3.62
N VAL A 293 -8.24 -37.51 -3.47
CA VAL A 293 -8.26 -38.60 -2.47
C VAL A 293 -8.25 -38.03 -1.05
N LEU A 294 -7.38 -37.06 -0.76
CA LEU A 294 -7.30 -36.39 0.54
C LEU A 294 -8.64 -35.73 0.91
N TYR A 295 -9.25 -35.00 -0.02
CA TYR A 295 -10.52 -34.32 0.20
C TYR A 295 -11.67 -35.29 0.45
N ARG A 296 -11.70 -36.45 -0.22
CA ARG A 296 -12.73 -37.48 0.03
C ARG A 296 -12.62 -38.06 1.43
N LYS A 297 -11.40 -38.32 1.91
CA LYS A 297 -11.17 -38.77 3.30
C LYS A 297 -11.63 -37.70 4.29
N LEU A 298 -11.19 -36.46 4.08
CA LEU A 298 -11.55 -35.30 4.89
C LEU A 298 -13.07 -35.05 4.93
N SER A 299 -13.74 -35.12 3.78
CA SER A 299 -15.18 -34.86 3.67
C SER A 299 -16.01 -35.83 4.51
N LYS A 300 -15.58 -37.09 4.66
CA LYS A 300 -16.26 -38.05 5.55
C LYS A 300 -16.11 -37.65 7.01
N ILE A 301 -14.90 -37.26 7.43
CA ILE A 301 -14.61 -36.82 8.80
C ILE A 301 -15.39 -35.55 9.13
N LEU A 302 -15.53 -34.65 8.16
CA LEU A 302 -16.24 -33.39 8.30
C LEU A 302 -17.75 -33.48 7.94
N LYS A 303 -18.30 -34.68 7.69
CA LYS A 303 -19.68 -34.93 7.16
C LYS A 303 -20.11 -33.90 6.11
N LEU A 304 -19.23 -33.67 5.15
CA LEU A 304 -19.44 -32.79 3.99
C LEU A 304 -19.89 -33.59 2.76
N ALA A 305 -20.08 -34.91 2.88
CA ALA A 305 -20.58 -35.71 1.77
C ALA A 305 -22.03 -35.28 1.48
N PRO A 306 -22.40 -35.03 0.20
CA PRO A 306 -23.76 -34.62 -0.15
C PRO A 306 -24.83 -35.56 0.42
N ASP A 307 -24.57 -36.87 0.46
CA ASP A 307 -25.51 -37.88 0.97
C ASP A 307 -25.81 -37.76 2.48
N ASP A 308 -24.95 -37.06 3.24
CA ASP A 308 -25.17 -36.79 4.66
C ASP A 308 -26.20 -35.67 4.90
N HIS A 309 -26.68 -34.99 3.86
CA HIS A 309 -27.57 -33.84 3.94
C HIS A 309 -28.92 -34.09 3.26
N THR A 310 -30.03 -33.73 3.92
CA THR A 310 -31.38 -33.93 3.37
C THR A 310 -31.77 -32.85 2.37
N GLU A 311 -31.37 -31.60 2.63
CA GLU A 311 -31.74 -30.46 1.81
C GLU A 311 -30.98 -30.44 0.48
N GLN A 312 -31.73 -30.34 -0.61
CA GLN A 312 -31.18 -30.36 -1.97
C GLN A 312 -30.20 -29.22 -2.25
N VAL A 313 -30.42 -28.05 -1.64
CA VAL A 313 -29.54 -26.88 -1.80
C VAL A 313 -28.16 -27.14 -1.22
N PHE A 314 -28.07 -27.70 0.00
CA PHE A 314 -26.78 -28.03 0.61
C PHE A 314 -26.04 -29.13 -0.16
N LYS A 315 -26.76 -30.14 -0.66
CA LYS A 315 -26.21 -31.16 -1.57
C LYS A 315 -25.53 -30.54 -2.79
N GLN A 316 -26.19 -29.57 -3.43
CA GLN A 316 -25.67 -28.92 -4.64
C GLN A 316 -24.43 -28.05 -4.34
N ILE A 317 -24.44 -27.32 -3.23
CA ILE A 317 -23.30 -26.49 -2.81
C ILE A 317 -22.09 -27.38 -2.50
N LEU A 318 -22.26 -28.42 -1.68
CA LEU A 318 -21.17 -29.34 -1.31
C LEU A 318 -20.64 -30.14 -2.52
N GLY A 319 -21.52 -30.54 -3.43
CA GLY A 319 -21.12 -31.14 -4.71
C GLY A 319 -20.31 -30.17 -5.60
N SER A 320 -20.65 -28.88 -5.58
CA SER A 320 -19.89 -27.84 -6.28
C SER A 320 -18.51 -27.64 -5.64
N CYS A 321 -18.42 -27.64 -4.31
CA CYS A 321 -17.16 -27.60 -3.59
C CYS A 321 -16.24 -28.78 -3.96
N GLN A 322 -16.79 -30.00 -3.98
CA GLN A 322 -16.04 -31.18 -4.44
C GLN A 322 -15.53 -31.00 -5.89
N SER A 323 -16.39 -30.50 -6.78
CA SER A 323 -16.02 -30.27 -8.19
C SER A 323 -14.90 -29.24 -8.34
N VAL A 324 -14.88 -28.19 -7.50
CA VAL A 324 -13.80 -27.19 -7.46
C VAL A 324 -12.48 -27.82 -7.04
N VAL A 325 -12.48 -28.64 -5.99
CA VAL A 325 -11.27 -29.33 -5.49
C VAL A 325 -10.74 -30.31 -6.52
N GLU A 326 -11.60 -31.11 -7.16
CA GLU A 326 -11.22 -32.03 -8.23
C GLU A 326 -10.64 -31.28 -9.44
N SER A 327 -11.25 -30.16 -9.82
CA SER A 327 -10.78 -29.30 -10.92
C SER A 327 -9.41 -28.67 -10.64
N LEU A 328 -9.19 -28.17 -9.42
CA LEU A 328 -7.88 -27.63 -8.98
C LEU A 328 -6.80 -28.73 -8.95
N GLY A 329 -7.15 -29.94 -8.48
CA GLY A 329 -6.28 -31.10 -8.51
C GLY A 329 -5.82 -31.47 -9.93
N ALA A 330 -6.75 -31.46 -10.89
CA ALA A 330 -6.49 -31.79 -12.29
C ALA A 330 -5.73 -30.70 -13.06
N LEU A 331 -5.76 -29.44 -12.61
CA LEU A 331 -5.23 -28.29 -13.34
C LEU A 331 -3.71 -28.40 -13.56
N ARG A 332 -2.95 -28.92 -12.59
CA ARG A 332 -1.50 -29.16 -12.73
C ARG A 332 -1.18 -30.18 -13.82
N ASN A 333 -1.92 -31.29 -13.90
CA ASN A 333 -1.62 -32.37 -14.86
C ASN A 333 -1.83 -31.90 -16.31
N LYS A 334 -2.78 -30.99 -16.53
CA LYS A 334 -3.03 -30.39 -17.85
C LYS A 334 -2.03 -29.28 -18.21
N LEU A 335 -1.41 -28.64 -17.21
CA LEU A 335 -0.48 -27.52 -17.40
C LEU A 335 1.01 -27.89 -17.27
N GLY A 336 1.33 -28.98 -16.56
CA GLY A 336 2.68 -29.32 -16.10
C GLY A 336 3.28 -30.59 -16.71
N ASP A 337 2.61 -31.29 -17.63
CA ASP A 337 3.21 -32.48 -18.25
C ASP A 337 4.35 -32.08 -19.20
N ALA A 338 5.55 -32.50 -18.82
CA ALA A 338 6.84 -31.94 -19.14
C ALA A 338 7.56 -32.67 -20.29
N HIS A 339 6.81 -33.05 -21.33
CA HIS A 339 7.40 -33.60 -22.56
C HIS A 339 6.92 -32.82 -23.79
N SER A 340 7.83 -32.00 -24.31
CA SER A 340 7.77 -31.18 -25.53
C SER A 340 6.69 -30.08 -25.58
N PRO A 341 7.08 -28.80 -25.67
CA PRO A 341 6.13 -27.70 -25.84
C PRO A 341 5.54 -27.74 -27.26
N GLY A 342 4.39 -28.40 -27.42
CA GLY A 342 3.60 -28.33 -28.64
C GLY A 342 2.89 -26.97 -28.79
N PRO A 343 2.63 -26.50 -30.03
CA PRO A 343 2.21 -25.11 -30.32
C PRO A 343 0.77 -24.73 -29.91
N LYS A 344 0.03 -25.55 -29.16
CA LYS A 344 -1.42 -25.37 -28.92
C LYS A 344 -1.90 -25.45 -27.44
N ARG A 345 -1.05 -25.33 -26.42
CA ARG A 345 -1.51 -25.28 -25.01
C ARG A 345 -1.80 -23.86 -24.53
N ALA A 346 -2.96 -23.68 -23.87
CA ALA A 346 -3.34 -22.42 -23.23
C ALA A 346 -2.44 -22.13 -22.02
N ARG A 347 -1.76 -20.98 -22.02
CA ARG A 347 -0.90 -20.53 -20.92
C ARG A 347 -1.75 -19.89 -19.80
N PRO A 348 -1.53 -20.25 -18.52
CA PRO A 348 -2.21 -19.57 -17.42
C PRO A 348 -1.91 -18.07 -17.42
N GLN A 349 -2.94 -17.26 -17.19
CA GLN A 349 -2.84 -15.80 -17.10
C GLN A 349 -3.18 -15.37 -15.67
N ALA A 350 -2.81 -14.15 -15.29
CA ALA A 350 -3.01 -13.62 -13.93
C ALA A 350 -4.46 -13.84 -13.42
N ARG A 351 -5.48 -13.56 -14.25
CA ARG A 351 -6.90 -13.80 -13.88
C ARG A 351 -7.23 -15.27 -13.55
N HIS A 352 -6.55 -16.23 -14.17
CA HIS A 352 -6.77 -17.65 -13.90
C HIS A 352 -6.13 -18.05 -12.57
N ALA A 353 -4.93 -17.52 -12.28
CA ALA A 353 -4.28 -17.70 -11.00
C ALA A 353 -5.07 -17.02 -9.88
N GLU A 354 -5.61 -15.83 -10.15
CA GLU A 354 -6.44 -15.11 -9.20
C GLU A 354 -7.68 -15.90 -8.79
N LEU A 355 -8.44 -16.41 -9.77
CA LEU A 355 -9.57 -17.28 -9.48
C LEU A 355 -9.17 -18.53 -8.70
N ALA A 356 -8.08 -19.21 -9.09
CA ALA A 356 -7.63 -20.43 -8.44
C ALA A 356 -7.18 -20.20 -6.99
N VAL A 357 -6.41 -19.14 -6.72
CA VAL A 357 -5.95 -18.76 -5.39
C VAL A 357 -7.14 -18.38 -4.51
N ASN A 358 -8.10 -17.61 -5.02
CA ASN A 358 -9.28 -17.20 -4.26
C ASN A 358 -10.19 -18.40 -3.92
N LEU A 359 -10.42 -19.32 -4.87
CA LEU A 359 -11.18 -20.55 -4.63
C LEU A 359 -10.49 -21.45 -3.59
N ALA A 360 -9.17 -21.61 -3.68
CA ALA A 360 -8.41 -22.40 -2.72
C ALA A 360 -8.42 -21.77 -1.32
N GLY A 361 -8.24 -20.46 -1.21
CA GLY A 361 -8.30 -19.74 0.06
C GLY A 361 -9.67 -19.87 0.73
N ALA A 362 -10.75 -19.61 -0.02
CA ALA A 362 -12.11 -19.77 0.51
C ALA A 362 -12.42 -21.20 0.97
N MET A 363 -11.98 -22.20 0.19
CA MET A 363 -12.16 -23.62 0.54
C MET A 363 -11.33 -24.00 1.78
N ALA A 364 -10.08 -23.55 1.87
CA ALA A 364 -9.22 -23.79 3.01
C ALA A 364 -9.82 -23.23 4.29
N THR A 365 -10.25 -21.97 4.28
CA THR A 365 -10.92 -21.31 5.41
C THR A 365 -12.20 -22.05 5.81
N PHE A 366 -13.03 -22.48 4.84
CA PHE A 366 -14.24 -23.25 5.12
C PHE A 366 -13.94 -24.59 5.81
N LEU A 367 -12.93 -25.32 5.33
CA LEU A 367 -12.51 -26.61 5.90
C LEU A 367 -11.98 -26.44 7.33
N VAL A 368 -11.14 -25.43 7.57
CA VAL A 368 -10.61 -25.09 8.90
C VAL A 368 -11.74 -24.73 9.86
N ALA A 369 -12.62 -23.79 9.47
CA ALA A 369 -13.73 -23.37 10.33
C ALA A 369 -14.68 -24.52 10.66
N THR A 370 -14.96 -25.40 9.68
CA THR A 370 -15.78 -26.60 9.90
C THR A 370 -15.14 -27.57 10.89
N TRP A 371 -13.82 -27.73 10.80
CA TRP A 371 -13.06 -28.58 11.72
C TRP A 371 -13.04 -28.02 13.15
N GLU A 372 -12.77 -26.72 13.32
CA GLU A 372 -12.80 -26.05 14.62
C GLU A 372 -14.17 -26.15 15.29
N ALA A 373 -15.24 -25.90 14.53
CA ALA A 373 -16.61 -26.04 15.03
C ALA A 373 -16.91 -27.46 15.54
N ARG A 374 -16.37 -28.49 14.87
CA ARG A 374 -16.51 -29.90 15.28
C ARG A 374 -15.69 -30.23 16.52
N GLN A 375 -14.48 -29.71 16.62
CA GLN A 375 -13.68 -29.88 17.83
C GLN A 375 -14.37 -29.25 19.05
N ALA A 376 -15.06 -28.12 18.86
CA ALA A 376 -15.83 -27.46 19.92
C ALA A 376 -17.09 -28.24 20.34
N THR A 377 -17.67 -29.07 19.46
CA THR A 377 -18.88 -29.88 19.74
C THR A 377 -18.61 -31.32 20.16
N ALA A 378 -17.35 -31.79 20.12
CA ALA A 378 -17.00 -33.15 20.52
C ALA A 378 -17.15 -33.35 22.04
N PRO A 379 -17.93 -34.35 22.52
CA PRO A 379 -18.07 -34.62 23.95
C PRO A 379 -16.75 -35.19 24.48
N GLY A 380 -15.97 -34.37 25.20
CA GLY A 380 -14.72 -34.81 25.83
C GLY A 380 -13.65 -33.73 26.08
N LYS A 381 -13.79 -32.51 25.56
CA LYS A 381 -12.88 -31.38 25.88
C LYS A 381 -13.69 -30.19 26.41
N SER A 382 -14.06 -30.25 27.68
CA SER A 382 -14.52 -29.07 28.41
C SER A 382 -13.34 -28.09 28.57
N ALA A 383 -13.50 -26.89 28.02
CA ALA A 383 -12.75 -25.65 28.24
C ALA A 383 -11.39 -25.76 28.96
N ALA A 384 -10.30 -25.71 28.19
CA ALA A 384 -9.06 -25.14 28.73
C ALA A 384 -9.35 -23.65 29.04
N GLN A 385 -9.29 -23.30 30.32
CA GLN A 385 -9.48 -21.94 30.82
C GLN A 385 -8.54 -20.96 30.11
N PRO A 386 -8.99 -19.73 29.78
CA PRO A 386 -8.07 -18.67 29.42
C PRO A 386 -7.20 -18.32 30.63
N LEU A 387 -5.88 -18.32 30.41
CA LEU A 387 -4.89 -17.86 31.40
C LEU A 387 -5.18 -16.40 31.75
N GLN A 388 -5.91 -16.19 32.84
CA GLN A 388 -6.03 -14.89 33.51
C GLN A 388 -4.69 -14.56 34.17
N GLY A 389 -4.33 -13.28 34.07
CA GLY A 389 -3.03 -12.73 34.43
C GLY A 389 -2.54 -13.06 35.83
N VAL A 390 -1.23 -13.29 35.92
CA VAL A 390 -0.46 -13.27 37.15
C VAL A 390 -0.51 -11.85 37.71
N SER A 391 -1.37 -11.63 38.71
CA SER A 391 -1.31 -10.48 39.59
C SER A 391 -0.49 -10.89 40.82
N LEU A 392 0.76 -10.45 40.86
CA LEU A 392 1.63 -10.56 42.03
C LEU A 392 1.39 -9.36 42.93
N VAL A 393 0.63 -9.56 44.02
CA VAL A 393 0.72 -8.73 45.23
C VAL A 393 0.64 -9.69 46.42
N ASP A 394 1.81 -10.10 46.91
CA ASP A 394 1.97 -10.76 48.21
C ASP A 394 1.96 -9.70 49.32
N GLU A 395 0.94 -9.73 50.17
CA GLU A 395 0.96 -9.08 51.49
C GLU A 395 1.12 -10.16 52.57
N PRO A 396 2.08 -10.03 53.51
CA PRO A 396 2.39 -11.09 54.46
C PRO A 396 1.46 -11.10 55.68
N ARG A 397 0.89 -12.28 55.98
CA ARG A 397 0.20 -12.57 57.25
C ARG A 397 1.21 -12.63 58.41
N SER A 398 1.16 -11.61 59.27
CA SER A 398 1.79 -11.58 60.59
C SER A 398 1.10 -12.54 61.56
N THR A 399 1.82 -13.57 62.00
CA THR A 399 1.46 -14.40 63.14
C THR A 399 1.89 -13.71 64.44
N LYS A 400 0.92 -13.30 65.26
CA LYS A 400 1.14 -12.82 66.63
C LYS A 400 1.73 -13.95 67.49
N LYS A 401 2.93 -13.72 68.03
CA LYS A 401 3.46 -14.37 69.24
C LYS A 401 3.03 -13.55 70.45
N ASN A 402 2.22 -14.16 71.32
CA ASN A 402 2.16 -13.79 72.73
C ASN A 402 3.33 -14.52 73.42
N ASP A 403 4.18 -13.80 74.16
CA ASP A 403 4.37 -14.08 75.59
C ASP A 403 5.27 -13.06 76.30
N THR A 404 4.72 -12.53 77.40
CA THR A 404 5.37 -12.12 78.67
C THR A 404 6.49 -11.06 78.65
N ARG A 405 6.25 -9.90 79.29
CA ARG A 405 6.62 -9.57 80.68
C ARG A 405 6.52 -8.07 80.98
N SER A 406 6.03 -7.81 82.21
CA SER A 406 6.21 -6.63 83.07
C SER A 406 5.44 -5.35 82.76
#